data_AF-A0AAQ6IBS3-F1
#
_entry.id   AF-A0AAQ6IBS3-F1
#
_cell.length_a   1.000
_cell.length_b   1.000
_cell.length_c   1.000
_cell.angle_alpha   90.00
_cell.angle_beta   90.00
_cell.angle_gamma   90.00
#
_symmetry.space_group_name_H-M   'P 1'
#
loop_
_entity.id
_entity.type
_entity.pdbx_description
1 polymer ?
#
loop_
_entity_poly.entity_id
_entity_poly.type
_entity_poly.pdbx_seq_one_letter_code
_entity_poly.pdbx_strand_id
1 'polypeptide(L)'
;MDLSDAISDWPPGYSQSGSQEQNPSWPGQTSNPTWPGQPSNPTWPGGQPGPNPTWPGGNPSQPTWPSQPSAPGGWPSPSPGPGPGIPAAQQQILTVPYTQKLPSGVFNKLLISIAGTIKPNADKITVDLKTANDLAFHFNPRFNEGGRRVIVRNSCIGTKWGREERELQNFPFVPGQPFEMKILCTNTEFKVAVNNVHLLEFKHRFQDLRSINTLNIYYDLTLSKVQMETLP
;
A
#
# COMPACT_ATOMS: atom_id res chain seq x y z
N MET A 1 20.87 9.03 -10.17
CA MET A 1 19.68 9.12 -9.30
C MET A 1 19.23 7.70 -9.08
N ASP A 2 19.15 7.30 -7.82
CA ASP A 2 19.04 5.90 -7.45
C ASP A 2 17.69 5.65 -6.77
N LEU A 3 17.20 4.41 -6.84
CA LEU A 3 15.93 4.02 -6.25
C LEU A 3 15.90 4.28 -4.74
N SER A 4 17.07 4.36 -4.10
CA SER A 4 17.27 4.73 -2.71
C SER A 4 16.57 6.03 -2.30
N ASP A 5 16.53 7.01 -3.21
CA ASP A 5 15.97 8.34 -2.92
C ASP A 5 14.43 8.30 -2.87
N ALA A 6 13.81 7.30 -3.49
CA ALA A 6 12.36 7.13 -3.58
C ALA A 6 11.78 6.17 -2.53
N ILE A 7 12.62 5.39 -1.84
CA ILE A 7 12.18 4.39 -0.85
C ILE A 7 12.08 4.94 0.59
N SER A 8 12.38 6.22 0.84
CA SER A 8 12.33 6.79 2.20
C SER A 8 10.92 7.02 2.75
N ASP A 9 9.89 7.05 1.90
CA ASP A 9 8.61 7.71 2.24
C ASP A 9 7.51 6.77 2.79
N TRP A 10 7.78 5.47 2.94
CA TRP A 10 6.79 4.53 3.51
C TRP A 10 7.05 4.28 5.00
N PRO A 11 6.02 4.30 5.87
CA PRO A 11 6.20 4.20 7.30
C PRO A 11 6.90 2.90 7.70
N PRO A 12 7.86 2.92 8.65
CA PRO A 12 8.51 1.74 9.18
C PRO A 12 7.51 1.01 10.08
N GLY A 13 6.68 0.17 9.47
CA GLY A 13 5.52 -0.40 10.14
C GLY A 13 5.38 -1.92 10.06
N TYR A 14 6.33 -2.65 9.47
CA TYR A 14 6.41 -4.11 9.57
C TYR A 14 7.86 -4.56 9.40
N SER A 15 8.60 -4.55 10.49
CA SER A 15 9.85 -5.32 10.56
C SER A 15 9.51 -6.80 10.54
N GLN A 16 9.93 -7.51 9.49
CA GLN A 16 10.09 -8.96 9.58
C GLN A 16 11.26 -9.20 10.55
N SER A 17 10.95 -9.54 11.79
CA SER A 17 11.92 -10.18 12.67
C SER A 17 12.35 -11.49 12.00
N GLY A 18 13.63 -11.55 11.63
CA GLY A 18 14.26 -12.79 11.23
C GLY A 18 14.17 -13.80 12.37
N SER A 19 13.58 -14.95 12.08
CA SER A 19 13.83 -16.17 12.84
C SER A 19 14.35 -17.20 11.86
N GLN A 20 15.60 -17.61 12.09
CA GLN A 20 16.24 -18.72 11.43
C GLN A 20 15.37 -19.98 11.55
N GLU A 21 15.22 -20.66 10.43
CA GLU A 21 14.67 -22.00 10.34
C GLU A 21 15.49 -22.97 11.21
N GLN A 22 14.82 -23.65 12.14
CA GLN A 22 15.22 -24.98 12.59
C GLN A 22 13.97 -25.84 12.73
N ASN A 23 14.01 -27.04 12.14
CA ASN A 23 13.00 -28.08 12.29
C ASN A 23 13.69 -29.45 12.06
N PRO A 24 13.18 -30.60 12.52
CA PRO A 24 12.49 -30.94 13.79
C PRO A 24 13.24 -32.07 14.57
N SER A 25 12.83 -32.35 15.80
CA SER A 25 13.04 -33.68 16.41
C SER A 25 11.95 -34.01 17.44
N TRP A 26 11.30 -35.17 17.27
CA TRP A 26 10.38 -35.84 18.22
C TRP A 26 10.93 -37.26 18.47
N PRO A 27 10.79 -37.86 19.68
CA PRO A 27 9.51 -38.50 20.04
C PRO A 27 9.12 -38.49 21.54
N GLY A 28 7.80 -38.55 21.79
CA GLY A 28 7.20 -39.25 22.94
C GLY A 28 6.94 -38.44 24.21
N GLN A 29 5.68 -38.00 24.41
CA GLN A 29 4.84 -38.49 25.52
C GLN A 29 3.45 -37.85 25.52
N THR A 30 2.50 -38.67 25.96
CA THR A 30 1.05 -38.53 26.04
C THR A 30 0.60 -37.81 27.31
N SER A 31 -0.42 -36.95 27.20
CA SER A 31 -1.63 -36.99 28.05
C SER A 31 -2.54 -35.80 27.75
N ASN A 32 -3.76 -36.08 27.27
CA ASN A 32 -4.93 -35.25 27.55
C ASN A 32 -5.75 -36.03 28.60
N PRO A 33 -6.39 -35.39 29.60
CA PRO A 33 -7.85 -35.28 29.44
C PRO A 33 -8.55 -34.07 30.12
N THR A 34 -9.62 -33.63 29.45
CA THR A 34 -10.97 -33.21 29.93
C THR A 34 -11.24 -31.93 30.74
N TRP A 35 -12.23 -31.18 30.23
CA TRP A 35 -13.04 -30.10 30.84
C TRP A 35 -13.99 -30.61 31.94
N PRO A 36 -14.35 -29.79 32.96
CA PRO A 36 -15.67 -29.11 32.93
C PRO A 36 -15.71 -27.72 33.65
N GLY A 37 -16.65 -26.85 33.26
CA GLY A 37 -17.15 -25.77 34.14
C GLY A 37 -17.07 -24.33 33.63
N GLN A 38 -18.16 -23.84 33.06
CA GLN A 38 -18.45 -22.40 32.89
C GLN A 38 -18.89 -21.80 34.25
N PRO A 39 -18.59 -20.52 34.52
CA PRO A 39 -19.64 -19.67 35.09
C PRO A 39 -19.77 -18.27 34.47
N SER A 40 -21.04 -17.91 34.25
CA SER A 40 -21.75 -16.63 34.39
C SER A 40 -21.07 -15.26 34.19
N ASN A 41 -21.70 -14.51 33.28
CA ASN A 41 -21.68 -13.06 33.09
C ASN A 41 -21.77 -12.23 34.39
N PRO A 42 -20.98 -11.15 34.59
CA PRO A 42 -21.21 -10.19 35.66
C PRO A 42 -22.20 -9.08 35.26
N THR A 43 -23.23 -8.93 36.09
CA THR A 43 -24.16 -7.81 36.20
C THR A 43 -23.48 -6.51 36.63
N TRP A 44 -23.88 -5.40 36.01
CA TRP A 44 -23.51 -4.02 36.38
C TRP A 44 -24.23 -3.53 37.66
N PRO A 45 -23.54 -2.78 38.55
CA PRO A 45 -24.18 -1.76 39.37
C PRO A 45 -23.78 -0.36 38.89
N GLY A 46 -24.75 0.57 38.91
CA GLY A 46 -24.64 1.90 38.32
C GLY A 46 -23.66 2.88 38.99
N GLY A 47 -23.39 3.98 38.29
CA GLY A 47 -22.65 5.14 38.77
C GLY A 47 -22.57 6.25 37.71
N GLN A 48 -23.20 7.39 38.00
CA GLN A 48 -23.26 8.62 37.21
C GLN A 48 -21.90 9.37 37.20
N PRO A 49 -21.44 10.03 36.11
CA PRO A 49 -20.23 10.85 36.17
C PRO A 49 -20.51 12.34 36.42
N GLY A 50 -19.85 12.89 37.44
CA GLY A 50 -19.59 14.32 37.66
C GLY A 50 -18.26 14.78 37.02
N PRO A 51 -17.86 16.06 37.18
CA PRO A 51 -17.25 16.87 36.12
C PRO A 51 -15.71 16.83 36.03
N ASN A 52 -15.19 17.17 34.85
CA ASN A 52 -13.77 17.29 34.50
C ASN A 52 -13.17 18.63 34.99
N PRO A 53 -11.87 18.73 35.35
CA PRO A 53 -11.28 19.90 35.97
C PRO A 53 -10.76 20.94 34.96
N THR A 54 -10.78 22.20 35.38
CA THR A 54 -10.27 23.40 34.70
C THR A 54 -8.78 23.62 34.98
N TRP A 55 -8.03 24.01 33.94
CA TRP A 55 -6.66 24.54 34.06
C TRP A 55 -6.67 26.09 33.97
N PRO A 56 -5.80 26.81 34.73
CA PRO A 56 -5.85 28.28 34.84
C PRO A 56 -4.76 28.99 34.02
N GLY A 57 -5.07 30.19 33.51
CA GLY A 57 -4.07 31.17 33.03
C GLY A 57 -4.56 32.09 31.91
N GLY A 58 -4.86 33.37 32.24
CA GLY A 58 -5.19 34.48 31.30
C GLY A 58 -3.97 34.97 30.50
N ASN A 59 -4.02 35.94 29.58
CA ASN A 59 -4.81 37.18 29.35
C ASN A 59 -4.42 37.73 27.94
N PRO A 60 -4.55 39.02 27.56
CA PRO A 60 -5.69 39.92 27.27
C PRO A 60 -5.81 40.30 25.77
N SER A 61 -7.01 40.67 25.29
CA SER A 61 -7.26 41.89 24.48
C SER A 61 -8.67 41.91 23.90
N GLN A 62 -9.61 42.61 24.55
CA GLN A 62 -10.78 43.14 23.83
C GLN A 62 -11.26 44.44 24.50
N PRO A 63 -11.51 45.54 23.76
CA PRO A 63 -12.06 46.75 24.35
C PRO A 63 -13.54 46.55 24.71
N THR A 64 -13.92 46.94 25.91
CA THR A 64 -15.30 46.99 26.40
C THR A 64 -16.00 48.27 25.91
N TRP A 65 -17.16 48.13 25.27
CA TRP A 65 -18.09 49.23 24.99
C TRP A 65 -19.19 49.28 26.08
N PRO A 66 -19.63 50.47 26.56
CA PRO A 66 -20.56 50.54 27.68
C PRO A 66 -22.04 50.47 27.24
N SER A 67 -22.79 49.66 28.01
CA SER A 67 -24.22 49.79 28.35
C SER A 67 -25.28 49.93 27.25
N GLN A 68 -26.17 48.92 27.15
CA GLN A 68 -27.53 49.10 26.64
C GLN A 68 -28.55 48.50 27.63
N PRO A 69 -29.69 49.18 27.91
CA PRO A 69 -30.71 48.65 28.80
C PRO A 69 -31.60 47.60 28.09
N SER A 70 -32.07 46.66 28.89
CA SER A 70 -33.02 45.60 28.57
C SER A 70 -34.30 46.10 27.89
N ALA A 71 -34.64 45.52 26.74
CA ALA A 71 -35.97 45.58 26.13
C ALA A 71 -36.45 44.16 25.77
N PRO A 72 -37.75 43.84 25.95
CA PRO A 72 -38.30 42.50 25.71
C PRO A 72 -38.84 42.41 24.28
N GLY A 73 -38.56 41.32 23.56
CA GLY A 73 -39.16 41.06 22.25
C GLY A 73 -38.33 40.11 21.42
N GLY A 74 -38.88 38.91 21.17
CA GLY A 74 -38.20 37.81 20.52
C GLY A 74 -37.91 38.03 19.03
N TRP A 75 -36.72 37.57 18.64
CA TRP A 75 -36.36 37.18 17.28
C TRP A 75 -35.50 35.91 17.39
N PRO A 76 -35.75 34.84 16.61
CA PRO A 76 -34.95 33.64 16.70
C PRO A 76 -33.55 33.89 16.14
N SER A 77 -32.53 33.50 16.90
CA SER A 77 -31.12 33.46 16.47
C SER A 77 -30.97 32.55 15.24
N PRO A 78 -30.16 32.91 14.22
CA PRO A 78 -29.86 31.98 13.14
C PRO A 78 -28.94 30.87 13.68
N SER A 79 -29.38 29.63 13.55
CA SER A 79 -28.54 28.45 13.79
C SER A 79 -27.26 28.51 12.94
N PRO A 80 -26.11 28.01 13.42
CA PRO A 80 -24.92 27.90 12.58
C PRO A 80 -25.24 26.94 11.43
N GLY A 81 -25.28 27.46 10.21
CA GLY A 81 -25.40 26.64 9.01
C GLY A 81 -24.22 25.66 8.91
N PRO A 82 -24.38 24.53 8.21
CA PRO A 82 -23.28 23.61 7.98
C PRO A 82 -22.20 24.37 7.19
N GLY A 83 -21.02 24.52 7.78
CA GLY A 83 -19.86 25.08 7.08
C GLY A 83 -19.57 24.28 5.80
N PRO A 84 -18.89 24.88 4.81
CA PRO A 84 -18.54 24.17 3.59
C PRO A 84 -17.73 22.92 3.95
N GLY A 85 -18.30 21.75 3.65
CA GLY A 85 -17.65 20.48 3.86
C GLY A 85 -16.31 20.47 3.13
N ILE A 86 -15.25 20.07 3.83
CA ILE A 86 -13.99 19.71 3.20
C ILE A 86 -14.34 18.69 2.12
N PRO A 87 -13.97 18.90 0.84
CA PRO A 87 -14.20 17.87 -0.16
C PRO A 87 -13.45 16.63 0.30
N ALA A 88 -14.19 15.58 0.65
CA ALA A 88 -13.59 14.27 0.83
C ALA A 88 -12.88 13.95 -0.48
N ALA A 89 -11.55 13.81 -0.42
CA ALA A 89 -10.75 13.43 -1.58
C ALA A 89 -11.42 12.19 -2.20
N GLN A 90 -11.82 12.30 -3.47
CA GLN A 90 -12.46 11.20 -4.19
C GLN A 90 -11.47 10.04 -4.21
N GLN A 91 -11.71 9.04 -3.36
CA GLN A 91 -10.95 7.80 -3.39
C GLN A 91 -11.27 7.12 -4.73
N GLN A 92 -10.32 7.17 -5.67
CA GLN A 92 -10.45 6.41 -6.91
C GLN A 92 -10.55 4.92 -6.55
N ILE A 93 -11.66 4.30 -6.94
CA ILE A 93 -11.84 2.87 -6.80
C ILE A 93 -10.95 2.18 -7.85
N LEU A 94 -9.88 1.55 -7.40
CA LEU A 94 -8.97 0.79 -8.25
C LEU A 94 -9.40 -0.69 -8.27
N THR A 95 -9.72 -1.21 -9.45
CA THR A 95 -10.13 -2.61 -9.65
C THR A 95 -9.07 -3.40 -10.40
N VAL A 96 -8.98 -4.71 -10.13
CA VAL A 96 -8.07 -5.63 -10.83
C VAL A 96 -8.94 -6.55 -11.72
N PRO A 97 -8.65 -6.70 -13.03
CA PRO A 97 -7.48 -6.18 -13.73
C PRO A 97 -7.49 -4.67 -13.90
N TYR A 98 -6.31 -4.06 -13.74
CA TYR A 98 -6.11 -2.61 -13.83
C TYR A 98 -5.26 -2.28 -15.04
N THR A 99 -5.62 -1.22 -15.76
CA THR A 99 -4.89 -0.72 -16.91
C THR A 99 -4.73 0.79 -16.79
N GLN A 100 -3.50 1.27 -16.85
CA GLN A 100 -3.16 2.68 -16.83
C GLN A 100 -2.38 3.06 -18.08
N LYS A 101 -2.82 4.13 -18.75
CA LYS A 101 -2.09 4.72 -19.86
C LYS A 101 -0.96 5.61 -19.33
N LEU A 102 0.18 5.54 -20.01
CA LEU A 102 1.36 6.35 -19.80
C LEU A 102 1.54 7.20 -21.08
N PRO A 103 0.92 8.39 -21.16
CA PRO A 103 0.86 9.17 -22.41
C PRO A 103 2.24 9.51 -22.99
N SER A 104 3.24 9.68 -22.13
CA SER A 104 4.62 9.99 -22.52
C SER A 104 5.52 8.74 -22.62
N GLY A 105 4.93 7.53 -22.54
CA GLY A 105 5.63 6.28 -22.34
C GLY A 105 6.36 6.23 -21.00
N VAL A 106 7.28 5.27 -20.86
CA VAL A 106 8.27 5.31 -19.77
C VAL A 106 9.46 6.14 -20.20
N PHE A 107 10.12 6.77 -19.22
CA PHE A 107 11.28 7.62 -19.45
C PHE A 107 12.15 7.63 -18.20
N ASN A 108 13.40 8.04 -18.36
CA ASN A 108 14.34 8.15 -17.26
C ASN A 108 13.76 9.03 -16.13
N LYS A 109 13.86 8.56 -14.89
CA LYS A 109 13.32 9.17 -13.66
C LYS A 109 11.80 9.02 -13.48
N LEU A 110 11.08 8.33 -14.37
CA LEU A 110 9.70 7.96 -14.08
C LEU A 110 9.67 6.91 -12.96
N LEU A 111 9.01 7.25 -11.86
CA LEU A 111 8.71 6.34 -10.75
C LEU A 111 7.23 5.94 -10.84
N ILE A 112 6.99 4.64 -10.81
CA ILE A 112 5.65 4.05 -10.72
C ILE A 112 5.50 3.41 -9.35
N SER A 113 4.59 3.95 -8.53
CA SER A 113 4.27 3.47 -7.18
C SER A 113 2.95 2.71 -7.20
N ILE A 114 2.97 1.44 -6.78
CA ILE A 114 1.81 0.55 -6.73
C ILE A 114 1.66 0.05 -5.29
N ALA A 115 0.53 0.33 -4.65
CA ALA A 115 0.22 -0.21 -3.33
C ALA A 115 -1.09 -0.99 -3.35
N GLY A 116 -1.17 -2.00 -2.50
CA GLY A 116 -2.30 -2.91 -2.46
C GLY A 116 -2.15 -3.99 -1.41
N THR A 117 -3.01 -4.99 -1.48
CA THR A 117 -2.97 -6.18 -0.60
C THR A 117 -2.97 -7.44 -1.45
N ILE A 118 -2.06 -8.37 -1.14
CA ILE A 118 -2.05 -9.70 -1.77
C ILE A 118 -3.24 -10.50 -1.23
N LYS A 119 -3.99 -11.18 -2.10
CA LYS A 119 -5.13 -12.01 -1.64
C LYS A 119 -4.63 -13.20 -0.79
N PRO A 120 -5.40 -13.68 0.22
CA PRO A 120 -4.96 -14.75 1.12
C PRO A 120 -4.56 -16.07 0.45
N ASN A 121 -5.16 -16.40 -0.70
CA ASN A 121 -4.89 -17.64 -1.46
C ASN A 121 -4.24 -17.33 -2.81
N ALA A 122 -3.36 -16.32 -2.87
CA ALA A 122 -2.73 -15.89 -4.10
C ALA A 122 -1.91 -17.02 -4.75
N ASP A 123 -2.17 -17.29 -6.03
CA ASP A 123 -1.33 -18.14 -6.87
C ASP A 123 -0.21 -17.29 -7.51
N LYS A 124 -0.59 -16.12 -8.03
CA LYS A 124 0.33 -15.20 -8.68
C LYS A 124 -0.19 -13.77 -8.72
N ILE A 125 0.74 -12.82 -8.88
CA ILE A 125 0.42 -11.47 -9.35
C ILE A 125 1.15 -11.20 -10.66
N THR A 126 0.68 -10.23 -11.44
CA THR A 126 1.41 -9.78 -12.63
C THR A 126 1.35 -8.28 -12.75
N VAL A 127 2.51 -7.69 -13.05
CA VAL A 127 2.66 -6.28 -13.42
C VAL A 127 3.38 -6.25 -14.76
N ASP A 128 2.73 -5.69 -15.78
CA ASP A 128 3.25 -5.62 -17.14
C ASP A 128 3.41 -4.16 -17.58
N LEU A 129 4.58 -3.84 -18.13
CA LEU A 129 4.79 -2.64 -18.93
C LEU A 129 4.88 -3.04 -20.40
N LYS A 130 3.95 -2.53 -21.21
CA LYS A 130 3.79 -2.96 -22.61
C LYS A 130 3.70 -1.81 -23.60
N THR A 131 4.08 -2.11 -24.82
CA THR A 131 3.81 -1.30 -26.01
C THR A 131 2.45 -1.72 -26.60
N ALA A 132 2.12 -1.25 -27.81
CA ALA A 132 0.96 -1.77 -28.53
C ALA A 132 1.04 -3.29 -28.76
N ASN A 133 2.23 -3.80 -29.08
CA ASN A 133 2.42 -5.16 -29.58
C ASN A 133 3.27 -6.05 -28.66
N ASP A 134 4.14 -5.46 -27.84
CA ASP A 134 5.17 -6.18 -27.09
C ASP A 134 5.04 -5.97 -25.58
N LEU A 135 5.45 -6.98 -24.80
CA LEU A 135 5.67 -6.87 -23.36
C LEU A 135 7.14 -6.51 -23.13
N ALA A 136 7.41 -5.24 -22.83
CA ALA A 136 8.75 -4.76 -22.57
C ALA A 136 9.27 -5.28 -21.21
N PHE A 137 8.41 -5.30 -20.21
CA PHE A 137 8.72 -5.85 -18.89
C PHE A 137 7.51 -6.60 -18.34
N HIS A 138 7.68 -7.89 -18.09
CA HIS A 138 6.74 -8.76 -17.41
C HIS A 138 7.31 -9.10 -16.05
N PHE A 139 6.62 -8.72 -14.98
CA PHE A 139 6.98 -9.04 -13.59
C PHE A 139 5.92 -9.95 -12.99
N ASN A 140 6.30 -11.19 -12.67
CA ASN A 140 5.36 -12.23 -12.26
C ASN A 140 5.83 -13.02 -11.04
N PRO A 141 5.54 -12.55 -9.82
CA PRO A 141 5.61 -13.34 -8.61
C PRO A 141 4.62 -14.49 -8.66
N ARG A 142 5.13 -15.69 -8.46
CA ARG A 142 4.41 -16.97 -8.34
C ARG A 142 4.62 -17.47 -6.92
N PHE A 143 3.53 -17.66 -6.18
CA PHE A 143 3.57 -18.07 -4.78
C PHE A 143 3.82 -19.58 -4.63
N ASN A 144 3.59 -20.36 -5.68
CA ASN A 144 3.94 -21.77 -5.73
C ASN A 144 4.27 -22.20 -7.16
N GLU A 145 5.55 -22.46 -7.43
CA GLU A 145 6.03 -23.15 -8.62
C GLU A 145 6.88 -24.35 -8.17
N GLY A 146 6.27 -25.53 -8.17
CA GLY A 146 6.96 -26.76 -7.72
C GLY A 146 7.35 -26.73 -6.23
N GLY A 147 6.53 -26.12 -5.37
CA GLY A 147 6.80 -25.99 -3.93
C GLY A 147 7.70 -24.81 -3.56
N ARG A 148 8.04 -23.94 -4.52
CA ARG A 148 8.90 -22.77 -4.29
C ARG A 148 8.21 -21.48 -4.69
N ARG A 149 8.53 -20.40 -3.99
CA ARG A 149 8.16 -19.03 -4.39
C ARG A 149 9.22 -18.50 -5.35
N VAL A 150 8.79 -17.90 -6.46
CA VAL A 150 9.71 -17.36 -7.47
C VAL A 150 9.11 -16.10 -8.09
N ILE A 151 9.96 -15.17 -8.51
CA ILE A 151 9.53 -14.06 -9.36
C ILE A 151 10.17 -14.26 -10.72
N VAL A 152 9.34 -14.44 -11.74
CA VAL A 152 9.80 -14.52 -13.11
C VAL A 152 9.76 -13.12 -13.69
N ARG A 153 10.90 -12.65 -14.23
CA ARG A 153 10.96 -11.47 -15.08
C ARG A 153 11.32 -11.84 -16.51
N ASN A 154 10.65 -11.23 -17.47
CA ASN A 154 10.93 -11.48 -18.88
C ASN A 154 10.41 -10.34 -19.76
N SER A 155 10.64 -10.46 -21.07
CA SER A 155 10.01 -9.66 -22.12
C SER A 155 9.41 -10.61 -23.17
N CYS A 156 8.33 -10.20 -23.82
CA CYS A 156 7.75 -10.89 -24.98
C CYS A 156 7.75 -9.91 -26.16
N ILE A 157 8.66 -10.12 -27.11
CA ILE A 157 8.89 -9.20 -28.24
C ILE A 157 8.62 -9.97 -29.52
N GLY A 158 7.76 -9.44 -30.40
CA GLY A 158 7.34 -10.11 -31.62
C GLY A 158 6.76 -11.50 -31.33
N THR A 159 5.89 -11.58 -30.32
CA THR A 159 5.23 -12.80 -29.81
C THR A 159 6.16 -13.89 -29.24
N LYS A 160 7.44 -13.58 -29.03
CA LYS A 160 8.43 -14.53 -28.49
C LYS A 160 8.88 -14.11 -27.09
N TRP A 161 8.72 -15.01 -26.14
CA TRP A 161 9.32 -14.86 -24.81
C TRP A 161 10.84 -14.95 -24.90
N GLY A 162 11.54 -14.04 -24.22
CA GLY A 162 12.98 -14.10 -24.05
C GLY A 162 13.42 -15.10 -22.98
N ARG A 163 14.69 -15.01 -22.58
CA ARG A 163 15.22 -15.75 -21.44
C ARG A 163 14.62 -15.22 -20.13
N GLU A 164 14.09 -16.09 -19.29
CA GLU A 164 13.61 -15.72 -17.96
C GLU A 164 14.77 -15.33 -17.04
N GLU A 165 14.55 -14.32 -16.21
CA GLU A 165 15.39 -13.99 -15.05
C GLU A 165 14.61 -14.35 -13.78
N ARG A 166 15.23 -15.11 -12.88
CA ARG A 166 14.57 -15.72 -11.72
C ARG A 166 15.35 -15.53 -10.43
N GLU A 167 16.62 -15.18 -10.54
CA GLU A 167 17.57 -15.02 -9.45
C GLU A 167 17.17 -13.82 -8.58
N LEU A 168 16.95 -14.07 -7.30
CA LEU A 168 16.59 -13.07 -6.29
C LEU A 168 17.14 -13.48 -4.91
N GLN A 169 17.40 -12.49 -4.07
CA GLN A 169 17.82 -12.71 -2.68
C GLN A 169 16.64 -13.16 -1.80
N ASN A 170 15.44 -12.64 -2.04
CA ASN A 170 14.25 -12.94 -1.27
C ASN A 170 12.96 -12.82 -2.11
N PHE A 171 11.84 -13.31 -1.55
CA PHE A 171 10.50 -13.14 -2.09
C PHE A 171 9.67 -12.27 -1.12
N PRO A 172 9.40 -11.00 -1.43
CA PRO A 172 8.89 -10.03 -0.45
C PRO A 172 7.36 -10.05 -0.26
N PHE A 173 6.62 -10.77 -1.09
CA PHE A 173 5.15 -10.80 -1.02
C PHE A 173 4.66 -11.89 -0.06
N VAL A 174 3.67 -11.54 0.75
CA VAL A 174 3.04 -12.45 1.72
C VAL A 174 1.52 -12.46 1.47
N PRO A 175 0.89 -13.62 1.28
CA PRO A 175 -0.56 -13.70 1.13
C PRO A 175 -1.31 -13.06 2.29
N GLY A 176 -2.33 -12.25 1.97
CA GLY A 176 -3.13 -11.51 2.95
C GLY A 176 -2.50 -10.22 3.48
N GLN A 177 -1.25 -9.90 3.09
CA GLN A 177 -0.53 -8.73 3.59
C GLN A 177 -0.51 -7.58 2.58
N PRO A 178 -0.45 -6.31 3.08
CA PRO A 178 -0.23 -5.16 2.22
C PRO A 178 1.19 -5.17 1.63
N PHE A 179 1.34 -4.50 0.50
CA PHE A 179 2.64 -4.24 -0.11
C PHE A 179 2.67 -2.83 -0.73
N GLU A 180 3.88 -2.27 -0.84
CA GLU A 180 4.18 -1.17 -1.75
C GLU A 180 5.30 -1.62 -2.70
N MET A 181 5.05 -1.51 -4.01
CA MET A 181 6.03 -1.70 -5.07
C MET A 181 6.37 -0.35 -5.71
N LYS A 182 7.66 -0.13 -5.96
CA LYS A 182 8.17 1.01 -6.71
C LYS A 182 8.97 0.50 -7.91
N ILE A 183 8.63 0.97 -9.11
CA ILE A 183 9.37 0.70 -10.34
C ILE A 183 9.94 2.03 -10.84
N LEU A 184 11.27 2.19 -10.75
CA LEU A 184 11.98 3.32 -11.32
C LEU A 184 12.47 2.96 -12.72
N CYS A 185 12.02 3.72 -13.72
CA CYS A 185 12.57 3.66 -15.05
C CYS A 185 13.85 4.51 -15.12
N THR A 186 14.95 3.89 -15.54
CA THR A 186 16.20 4.59 -15.87
C THR A 186 16.43 4.57 -17.38
N ASN A 187 17.54 5.14 -17.84
CA ASN A 187 17.98 5.02 -19.23
C ASN A 187 18.31 3.58 -19.66
N THR A 188 18.63 2.67 -18.73
CA THR A 188 19.19 1.36 -19.08
C THR A 188 18.41 0.17 -18.52
N GLU A 189 17.62 0.38 -17.48
CA GLU A 189 16.91 -0.68 -16.77
C GLU A 189 15.71 -0.16 -15.98
N PHE A 190 14.83 -1.10 -15.62
CA PHE A 190 13.86 -0.92 -14.55
C PHE A 190 14.47 -1.36 -13.23
N LYS A 191 14.44 -0.50 -12.22
CA LYS A 191 14.81 -0.84 -10.84
C LYS A 191 13.54 -1.03 -10.01
N VAL A 192 13.44 -2.13 -9.29
CA VAL A 192 12.26 -2.48 -8.52
C VAL A 192 12.59 -2.58 -7.03
N ALA A 193 11.77 -1.93 -6.21
CA ALA A 193 11.78 -2.09 -4.76
C ALA A 193 10.39 -2.55 -4.30
N VAL A 194 10.37 -3.35 -3.24
CA VAL A 194 9.13 -3.73 -2.56
C VAL A 194 9.31 -3.48 -1.07
N ASN A 195 8.33 -2.82 -0.45
CA ASN A 195 8.33 -2.45 0.97
C ASN A 195 9.63 -1.72 1.37
N ASN A 196 10.01 -0.73 0.57
CA ASN A 196 11.25 0.07 0.70
C ASN A 196 12.57 -0.69 0.59
N VAL A 197 12.56 -1.96 0.21
CA VAL A 197 13.79 -2.72 0.00
C VAL A 197 14.01 -2.92 -1.48
N HIS A 198 15.19 -2.54 -1.97
CA HIS A 198 15.60 -2.85 -3.34
C HIS A 198 15.52 -4.37 -3.57
N LEU A 199 14.82 -4.77 -4.62
CA LEU A 199 14.57 -6.18 -4.92
C LEU A 199 15.38 -6.65 -6.13
N LEU A 200 15.34 -5.89 -7.22
CA LEU A 200 15.99 -6.28 -8.48
C LEU A 200 16.19 -5.11 -9.45
N GLU A 201 17.01 -5.39 -10.45
CA GLU A 201 17.16 -4.60 -11.67
C GLU A 201 16.84 -5.49 -12.89
N PHE A 202 16.17 -4.91 -13.90
CA PHE A 202 15.85 -5.60 -15.15
C PHE A 202 16.25 -4.71 -16.33
N LYS A 203 17.31 -5.10 -17.05
CA LYS A 203 17.84 -4.35 -18.18
C LYS A 203 16.83 -4.24 -19.31
N HIS A 204 16.75 -3.07 -19.93
CA HIS A 204 15.85 -2.82 -21.04
C HIS A 204 16.19 -3.75 -22.21
N ARG A 205 15.27 -4.66 -22.54
CA ARG A 205 15.32 -5.46 -23.77
C ARG A 205 14.63 -4.76 -24.93
N PHE A 206 13.75 -3.81 -24.62
CA PHE A 206 13.04 -2.96 -25.57
C PHE A 206 13.55 -1.52 -25.41
N GLN A 207 14.13 -0.94 -26.47
CA GLN A 207 14.87 0.33 -26.37
C GLN A 207 14.01 1.58 -26.57
N ASP A 208 12.91 1.48 -27.32
CA ASP A 208 12.00 2.62 -27.50
C ASP A 208 11.07 2.78 -26.29
N LEU A 209 11.61 3.36 -25.22
CA LEU A 209 10.93 3.54 -23.94
C LEU A 209 9.63 4.34 -24.08
N ARG A 210 9.56 5.27 -25.02
CA ARG A 210 8.37 6.12 -25.24
C ARG A 210 7.18 5.33 -25.77
N SER A 211 7.42 4.22 -26.46
CA SER A 211 6.35 3.33 -26.91
C SER A 211 5.78 2.43 -25.80
N ILE A 212 6.49 2.27 -24.67
CA ILE A 212 6.03 1.51 -23.51
C ILE A 212 5.01 2.37 -22.76
N ASN A 213 3.76 2.33 -23.21
CA ASN A 213 2.74 3.33 -22.88
C ASN A 213 1.55 2.77 -22.08
N THR A 214 1.63 1.52 -21.65
CA THR A 214 0.55 0.87 -20.90
C THR A 214 1.13 0.06 -19.75
N LEU A 215 0.67 0.38 -18.54
CA LEU A 215 0.85 -0.43 -17.33
C LEU A 215 -0.40 -1.30 -17.17
N ASN A 216 -0.22 -2.60 -16.99
CA ASN A 216 -1.29 -3.49 -16.57
C ASN A 216 -0.96 -4.24 -15.29
N ILE A 217 -1.98 -4.47 -14.47
CA ILE A 217 -1.87 -5.21 -13.22
C ILE A 217 -2.98 -6.25 -13.15
N TYR A 218 -2.61 -7.50 -12.88
CA TYR A 218 -3.51 -8.66 -12.95
C TYR A 218 -3.43 -9.57 -11.72
N TYR A 219 -4.41 -10.47 -11.63
CA TYR A 219 -4.49 -11.62 -10.72
C TYR A 219 -4.68 -11.27 -9.24
N ASP A 220 -3.91 -11.86 -8.33
CA ASP A 220 -4.32 -12.09 -6.95
C ASP A 220 -3.94 -10.98 -5.97
N LEU A 221 -4.38 -9.76 -6.29
CA LEU A 221 -4.23 -8.59 -5.43
C LEU A 221 -5.46 -7.67 -5.47
N THR A 222 -5.55 -6.77 -4.50
CA THR A 222 -6.38 -5.56 -4.54
C THR A 222 -5.47 -4.33 -4.61
N LEU A 223 -5.94 -3.25 -5.23
CA LEU A 223 -5.17 -2.02 -5.38
C LEU A 223 -5.72 -0.94 -4.45
N SER A 224 -4.81 -0.22 -3.80
CA SER A 224 -5.11 0.98 -3.01
C SER A 224 -4.44 2.24 -3.55
N LYS A 225 -3.32 2.10 -4.28
CA LYS A 225 -2.62 3.21 -4.93
C LYS A 225 -2.00 2.75 -6.25
N VAL A 226 -2.16 3.56 -7.29
CA VAL A 226 -1.27 3.56 -8.45
C VAL A 226 -0.94 5.02 -8.76
N GLN A 227 0.35 5.37 -8.73
CA GLN A 227 0.81 6.74 -8.88
C GLN A 227 2.06 6.79 -9.75
N MET A 228 2.14 7.83 -10.58
CA MET A 228 3.28 8.11 -11.44
C MET A 228 3.89 9.44 -11.03
N GLU A 229 5.19 9.45 -10.84
CA GLU A 229 5.95 10.59 -10.35
C GLU A 229 7.21 10.74 -11.21
N THR A 230 7.65 11.96 -11.46
CA THR A 230 8.96 12.19 -12.07
C THR A 230 9.91 12.64 -10.96
N LEU A 231 10.94 11.85 -10.71
CA LEU A 231 11.96 12.23 -9.75
C LEU A 231 12.80 13.40 -10.29
N PRO A 232 13.28 14.31 -9.41
CA PRO A 232 13.98 15.54 -9.82
C PRO A 232 15.25 15.33 -10.64
#